data_AF-A0A131Z8B7-F1
#
_entry.id   AF-A0A131Z8B7-F1
#
_cell.length_a   1.000
_cell.length_b   1.000
_cell.length_c   1.000
_cell.angle_alpha   90.00
_cell.angle_beta   90.00
_cell.angle_gamma   90.00
#
_symmetry.space_group_name_H-M   'P 1'
#
loop_
_entity.id
_entity.type
_entity.pdbx_description
1 polymer ?
#
loop_
_entity_poly.entity_id
_entity_poly.type
_entity_poly.pdbx_seq_one_letter_code
_entity_poly.pdbx_strand_id
1 'polypeptide(L)'
;MRRTTLVVAILLVAFVASTLGKRHKDELHAYPKQGKCKAAFVQYYCMEYGCKKFTGCYRGGFHSRKECTKKCPNFRKKRPSWPHSPHERSTRPKK
;
A
#
# COMPACT_ATOMS: atom_id res chain seq x y z
N MET A 1 34.20 -22.53 29.30
CA MET A 1 34.30 -21.14 28.81
C MET A 1 34.17 -20.97 27.28
N ARG A 2 34.39 -21.99 26.43
CA ARG A 2 34.19 -21.89 24.96
C ARG A 2 32.72 -21.91 24.48
N ARG A 3 31.82 -22.50 25.27
CA ARG A 3 30.39 -22.60 24.93
C ARG A 3 29.66 -21.28 25.12
N THR A 4 30.02 -20.51 26.16
CA THR A 4 29.42 -19.21 26.46
C THR A 4 29.76 -18.15 25.42
N THR A 5 30.99 -18.15 24.91
CA THR A 5 31.41 -17.22 23.84
C THR A 5 30.68 -17.48 22.52
N LEU A 6 30.45 -18.74 22.17
CA LEU A 6 29.64 -19.11 20.99
C LEU A 6 28.19 -18.65 21.13
N VAL A 7 27.58 -18.86 22.29
CA VAL A 7 26.20 -18.42 22.55
C VAL A 7 26.08 -16.90 22.46
N VAL A 8 27.01 -16.17 23.07
CA VAL A 8 27.03 -14.70 23.00
C VAL A 8 27.21 -14.21 21.56
N ALA A 9 28.11 -14.83 20.78
CA ALA A 9 28.32 -14.47 19.38
C ALA A 9 27.04 -14.68 18.54
N ILE A 10 26.34 -15.81 18.72
CA ILE A 10 25.09 -16.10 18.01
C ILE A 10 23.99 -15.08 18.37
N LEU A 11 23.86 -14.74 19.65
CA LEU A 11 22.89 -13.75 20.11
C LEU A 11 23.16 -12.36 19.52
N LEU A 12 24.43 -11.95 19.44
CA LEU A 12 24.80 -10.67 18.84
C LEU A 12 24.48 -10.63 17.34
N VAL A 13 24.78 -11.69 16.59
CA VAL A 13 24.45 -11.79 15.15
C VAL A 13 22.93 -11.73 14.93
N ALA A 14 22.14 -12.45 15.75
CA ALA A 14 20.68 -12.41 15.67
C ALA A 14 20.11 -11.02 16.03
N PHE A 15 20.71 -10.34 17.01
CA PHE A 15 20.31 -8.98 17.39
C PHE A 15 20.59 -7.97 16.28
N VAL A 16 21.78 -8.02 15.67
CA VAL A 16 22.14 -7.18 14.52
C VAL A 16 21.26 -7.48 13.30
N ALA A 17 20.95 -8.75 13.02
CA ALA A 17 20.03 -9.10 11.94
C ALA A 17 18.60 -8.56 12.20
N SER A 18 18.19 -8.51 13.46
CA SER A 18 16.88 -7.97 13.86
C SER A 18 16.78 -6.45 13.68
N THR A 19 17.87 -5.69 13.79
CA THR A 19 17.89 -4.24 13.55
C THR A 19 17.88 -3.88 12.05
N LEU A 20 18.32 -4.79 11.18
CA LEU A 20 18.34 -4.61 9.72
C LEU A 20 17.03 -5.00 9.01
N GLY A 21 16.14 -5.75 9.67
CA GLY A 21 15.03 -6.45 8.99
C GLY A 21 13.65 -5.79 9.00
N LYS A 22 13.47 -4.57 9.51
CA LYS A 22 12.13 -4.03 9.75
C LYS A 22 11.98 -2.57 9.32
N ARG A 23 11.99 -2.33 8.02
CA ARG A 23 11.37 -1.13 7.44
C ARG A 23 10.42 -1.53 6.31
N HIS A 24 9.35 -0.76 6.17
CA HIS A 24 8.34 -0.81 5.10
C HIS A 24 7.15 -1.78 5.24
N LYS A 25 6.41 -1.74 6.34
CA LYS A 25 4.96 -2.03 6.27
C LYS A 25 4.07 -0.97 6.92
N ASP A 26 4.57 -0.23 7.91
CA ASP A 26 3.74 0.76 8.64
C ASP A 26 3.50 2.08 7.87
N GLU A 27 4.29 2.38 6.84
CA GLU A 27 4.05 3.56 5.98
C GLU A 27 2.96 3.34 4.92
N LEU A 28 2.48 2.10 4.72
CA LEU A 28 1.47 1.82 3.69
C LEU A 28 0.07 2.34 4.06
N HIS A 29 -0.14 2.73 5.32
CA HIS A 29 -1.44 3.20 5.81
C HIS A 29 -1.47 4.68 6.23
N ALA A 30 -0.31 5.34 6.31
CA ALA A 30 -0.24 6.75 6.66
C ALA A 30 -0.60 7.64 5.47
N TYR A 31 -1.40 8.69 5.71
CA TYR A 31 -1.72 9.68 4.68
C TYR A 31 -0.44 10.38 4.20
N PRO A 32 -0.22 10.55 2.88
CA PRO A 32 1.03 11.13 2.38
C PRO A 32 1.18 12.57 2.85
N LYS A 33 2.37 12.91 3.38
CA LYS A 33 2.69 14.28 3.81
C LYS A 33 3.06 15.13 2.61
N GLN A 34 2.39 16.27 2.47
CA GLN A 34 2.72 17.25 1.44
C GLN A 34 4.02 17.97 1.81
N GLY A 35 4.98 17.96 0.88
CA GLY A 35 6.21 18.72 0.96
C GLY A 35 5.99 20.21 0.73
N LYS A 36 7.03 21.00 1.02
CA LYS A 36 7.00 22.46 0.94
C LYS A 36 7.05 23.04 -0.49
N CYS A 37 7.04 22.20 -1.53
CA CYS A 37 7.14 22.70 -2.90
C CYS A 37 5.78 23.18 -3.44
N LYS A 38 5.82 24.20 -4.31
CA LYS A 38 4.62 24.81 -4.90
C LYS A 38 4.07 24.05 -6.12
N ALA A 39 4.73 22.98 -6.54
CA ALA A 39 4.32 22.19 -7.69
C ALA A 39 3.17 21.24 -7.33
N ALA A 40 2.26 21.05 -8.28
CA ALA A 40 1.11 20.17 -8.16
C ALA A 40 1.25 18.98 -9.10
N PHE A 41 1.80 17.87 -8.59
CA PHE A 41 1.91 16.63 -9.34
C PHE A 41 0.77 15.68 -8.97
N VAL A 42 0.23 14.98 -9.98
CA VAL A 42 -0.72 13.90 -9.75
C VAL A 42 0.06 12.65 -9.35
N GLN A 43 -0.24 12.13 -8.17
CA GLN A 43 0.32 10.88 -7.68
C GLN A 43 -0.76 9.97 -7.09
N TYR A 44 -0.50 8.67 -7.15
CA TYR A 44 -1.39 7.62 -6.65
C TYR A 44 -0.72 6.88 -5.50
N TYR A 45 -1.42 6.77 -4.38
CA TYR A 45 -0.93 6.08 -3.19
C TYR A 45 -1.82 4.88 -2.87
N CYS A 46 -1.19 3.78 -2.44
CA CYS A 46 -1.88 2.61 -1.94
C CYS A 46 -2.37 2.91 -0.51
N MET A 47 -3.69 3.00 -0.34
CA MET A 47 -4.34 3.20 0.96
C MET A 47 -5.14 1.95 1.33
N GLU A 48 -5.74 1.94 2.52
CA GLU A 48 -6.52 0.83 3.07
C GLU A 48 -7.64 0.34 2.12
N TYR A 49 -8.39 1.28 1.53
CA TYR A 49 -9.49 0.99 0.59
C TYR A 49 -9.07 1.03 -0.89
N GLY A 50 -7.76 1.03 -1.17
CA GLY A 50 -7.21 1.00 -2.52
C GLY A 50 -6.43 2.26 -2.91
N CYS A 51 -6.30 2.48 -4.22
CA CYS A 51 -5.44 3.51 -4.78
C CYS A 51 -6.16 4.86 -4.84
N LYS A 52 -5.69 5.82 -4.03
CA LYS A 52 -6.24 7.17 -3.96
C LYS A 52 -5.35 8.15 -4.72
N LYS A 53 -5.97 9.08 -5.46
CA LYS A 53 -5.29 10.16 -6.18
C LYS A 53 -5.02 11.33 -5.24
N PHE A 54 -3.82 11.85 -5.31
CA PHE A 54 -3.36 13.04 -4.63
C PHE A 54 -2.79 14.02 -5.65
N THR A 55 -3.05 15.31 -5.45
CA THR A 55 -2.52 16.37 -6.32
C THR A 55 -1.78 17.36 -5.46
N GLY A 56 -0.48 17.49 -5.66
CA GLY A 56 0.36 18.35 -4.83
C GLY A 56 1.82 17.94 -4.85
N CYS A 57 2.59 18.54 -3.97
CA CYS A 57 4.00 18.22 -3.79
C CYS A 57 4.15 17.04 -2.84
N TYR A 58 3.87 15.82 -3.29
CA TYR A 58 4.07 14.63 -2.47
C TYR A 58 5.37 13.91 -2.86
N ARG A 59 6.03 13.25 -1.90
CA ARG A 59 7.21 12.41 -2.14
C ARG A 59 6.78 10.94 -2.18
N GLY A 60 7.30 10.19 -3.16
CA GLY A 60 6.96 8.78 -3.37
C GLY A 60 5.79 8.60 -4.34
N GLY A 61 4.91 7.63 -4.06
CA GLY A 61 3.70 7.37 -4.85
C GLY A 61 3.96 6.77 -6.24
N PHE A 62 2.88 6.57 -6.99
CA PHE A 62 2.90 6.11 -8.38
C PHE A 62 2.41 7.20 -9.32
N HIS A 63 2.95 7.26 -10.53
CA HIS A 63 2.50 8.22 -11.56
C HIS A 63 1.19 7.78 -12.23
N SER A 64 0.83 6.50 -12.10
CA SER A 64 -0.37 5.94 -12.73
C SER A 64 -1.20 5.11 -11.77
N ARG A 65 -2.52 5.22 -11.91
CA ARG A 65 -3.48 4.37 -11.19
C ARG A 65 -3.26 2.89 -11.46
N LYS A 66 -2.93 2.52 -12.71
CA LYS A 66 -2.69 1.13 -13.10
C LYS A 66 -1.49 0.54 -12.37
N GLU A 67 -0.42 1.33 -12.27
CA GLU A 67 0.79 0.92 -11.55
C GLU A 67 0.53 0.75 -10.06
N CYS A 68 -0.21 1.71 -9.47
CA CYS A 68 -0.64 1.62 -8.09
C CYS A 68 -1.46 0.34 -7.84
N THR A 69 -2.48 0.06 -8.66
CA THR A 69 -3.34 -1.13 -8.50
C THR A 69 -2.57 -2.45 -8.69
N LYS A 70 -1.56 -2.49 -9.57
CA LYS A 70 -0.73 -3.67 -9.79
C LYS A 70 0.13 -4.01 -8.56
N LYS A 71 0.67 -2.98 -7.90
CA LYS A 71 1.59 -3.13 -6.74
C LYS A 71 0.88 -3.12 -5.39
N CYS A 72 -0.33 -2.57 -5.30
CA CYS A 72 -1.08 -2.42 -4.05
C CYS A 72 -1.76 -3.76 -3.68
N PRO A 73 -1.36 -4.41 -2.58
CA PRO A 73 -1.81 -5.78 -2.24
C PRO A 73 -3.31 -5.86 -1.91
N ASN A 74 -3.93 -4.75 -1.47
CA ASN A 74 -5.32 -4.72 -0.99
C ASN A 74 -6.37 -4.81 -2.11
N PHE A 75 -6.00 -4.65 -3.39
CA PHE A 75 -6.92 -4.92 -4.50
C PHE A 75 -7.14 -6.40 -4.79
N ARG A 76 -6.27 -7.28 -4.28
CA ARG A 76 -6.37 -8.74 -4.52
C ARG A 76 -7.20 -9.49 -3.50
N LYS A 77 -7.68 -8.84 -2.43
CA LYS A 77 -8.82 -9.36 -1.69
C LYS A 77 -10.03 -9.19 -2.60
N LYS A 78 -10.27 -10.20 -3.46
CA LYS A 78 -11.51 -10.35 -4.21
C LYS A 78 -12.64 -10.05 -3.23
N ARG A 79 -13.26 -8.87 -3.37
CA ARG A 79 -14.57 -8.63 -2.79
C ARG A 79 -15.41 -9.82 -3.27
N PRO A 80 -16.01 -10.65 -2.40
CA PRO A 80 -16.88 -11.70 -2.89
C PRO A 80 -17.86 -11.03 -3.83
N SER A 81 -17.88 -11.49 -5.08
CA SER A 81 -18.77 -10.99 -6.11
C SER A 81 -20.17 -11.29 -5.60
N TRP A 82 -20.81 -10.31 -4.95
CA TRP A 82 -22.22 -10.42 -4.63
C TRP A 82 -22.94 -10.58 -5.97
N PRO A 83 -23.73 -11.65 -6.17
CA PRO A 83 -24.39 -11.89 -7.44
C PRO A 83 -25.19 -10.63 -7.78
N HIS A 84 -24.89 -10.04 -8.93
CA HIS A 84 -25.70 -8.96 -9.46
C HIS A 84 -27.12 -9.48 -9.57
N SER A 85 -28.04 -8.98 -8.73
CA SER A 85 -29.45 -9.23 -8.98
C SER A 85 -29.77 -8.64 -10.35
N PRO A 86 -30.33 -9.42 -11.28
CA PRO A 86 -30.81 -8.87 -12.53
C PRO A 86 -32.06 -8.07 -12.18
N HIS A 87 -31.88 -6.78 -11.88
CA HIS A 87 -33.04 -5.91 -11.79
C HIS A 87 -33.62 -5.81 -13.21
N GLU A 88 -34.83 -6.33 -13.32
CA GLU A 88 -35.67 -6.35 -14.52
C GLU A 88 -35.47 -5.11 -15.39
N ARG A 89 -35.17 -5.38 -16.66
CA ARG A 89 -35.37 -4.45 -17.77
C ARG A 89 -36.87 -4.16 -17.87
N SER A 90 -37.37 -3.24 -17.04
CA SER A 90 -38.70 -2.67 -17.20
C SER A 90 -38.62 -1.58 -18.27
N THR A 91 -39.18 -1.94 -19.42
CA THR A 91 -39.53 -1.11 -20.56
C THR A 91 -40.19 0.22 -20.13
N ARG A 92 -39.61 1.35 -20.53
CA ARG A 92 -40.39 2.57 -20.81
C ARG A 92 -39.96 3.19 -22.14
N PRO A 93 -40.90 3.45 -23.06
CA PRO A 93 -40.64 4.10 -24.32
C PRO A 93 -40.48 5.61 -24.10
N LYS A 94 -39.62 6.26 -24.88
CA LYS A 94 -39.67 7.71 -25.07
C LYS A 94 -39.59 8.06 -26.55
N LYS A 95 -40.73 8.62 -26.99
CA LYS A 95 -41.02 9.48 -28.14
C LYS A 95 -41.04 8.82 -29.52
#